data_AF-A0A414GTY0-F1
#
_entry.id   AF-A0A414GTY0-F1
#
_cell.length_a   1.000
_cell.length_b   1.000
_cell.length_c   1.000
_cell.angle_alpha   90.00
_cell.angle_beta   90.00
_cell.angle_gamma   90.00
#
_symmetry.space_group_name_H-M   'P 1'
#
loop_
_entity.id
_entity.type
_entity.pdbx_description
1 polymer ?
#
loop_
_entity_poly.entity_id
_entity_poly.type
_entity_poly.pdbx_seq_one_letter_code
_entity_poly.pdbx_strand_id
1 'polypeptide(L)' 'MLSLGINNIVVNPADIPTTQKELFQKSDSIDSRKIARALRAKELIPVHVMSRQTLEDRALVRTRSLLVQDITRQRTE' A
#
# COMPACT_ATOMS: atom_id res chain seq x y z
N MET A 1 -14.03 -9.73 -2.71
CA MET A 1 -12.80 -10.22 -3.40
C MET A 1 -12.04 -11.20 -2.53
N LEU A 2 -11.58 -10.82 -1.34
CA LEU A 2 -10.98 -11.76 -0.37
C LEU A 2 -11.98 -12.86 0.07
N SER A 3 -13.25 -12.48 0.24
CA SER A 3 -14.37 -13.42 0.48
C SER A 3 -14.64 -14.39 -0.68
N LEU A 4 -14.10 -14.11 -1.87
CA LEU A 4 -14.23 -14.94 -3.06
C LEU A 4 -12.97 -15.82 -3.28
N GLY A 5 -12.00 -15.79 -2.36
CA GLY A 5 -10.75 -16.54 -2.47
C GLY A 5 -9.75 -15.99 -3.50
N ILE A 6 -10.01 -14.81 -4.05
CA ILE A 6 -9.14 -14.18 -5.06
C ILE A 6 -8.04 -13.41 -4.34
N ASN A 7 -6.80 -13.87 -4.52
CA ASN A 7 -5.61 -13.17 -4.03
C ASN A 7 -5.29 -11.98 -4.96
N ASN A 8 -5.64 -10.78 -4.53
CA ASN A 8 -5.34 -9.54 -5.24
C ASN A 8 -4.18 -8.82 -4.55
N ILE A 9 -3.24 -8.29 -5.35
CA ILE A 9 -2.15 -7.45 -4.85
C ILE A 9 -2.32 -6.02 -5.35
N VAL A 10 -2.06 -5.05 -4.47
CA VAL A 10 -2.01 -3.64 -4.83
C VAL A 10 -0.55 -3.26 -5.02
N VAL A 11 -0.24 -2.61 -6.13
CA VAL A 11 1.13 -2.23 -6.51
C VAL A 11 1.17 -0.77 -6.90
N ASN A 12 2.29 -0.10 -6.63
CA ASN A 12 2.51 1.26 -7.09
C ASN A 12 2.84 1.25 -8.61
N PRO A 13 2.22 2.11 -9.43
CA PRO A 13 2.53 2.17 -10.87
C PRO A 13 4.01 2.39 -11.20
N ALA A 14 4.74 3.11 -10.34
CA ALA A 14 6.17 3.38 -10.52
C ALA A 14 7.05 2.13 -10.42
N ASP A 15 6.58 1.09 -9.72
CA ASP A 15 7.32 -0.16 -9.51
C ASP A 15 7.13 -1.15 -10.68
N ILE A 16 6.28 -0.81 -11.65
CA ILE A 16 6.04 -1.65 -12.83
C ILE A 16 7.13 -1.36 -13.86
N PRO A 17 8.01 -2.33 -14.18
CA PRO A 17 9.09 -2.12 -15.13
C PRO A 17 8.51 -1.72 -16.49
N THR A 18 8.82 -0.49 -16.90
CA THR A 18 8.29 0.13 -18.11
C THR A 18 9.44 0.57 -19.00
N THR A 19 9.39 0.19 -20.28
CA THR A 19 10.37 0.63 -21.28
C THR A 19 10.00 2.00 -21.84
N GLN A 20 10.99 2.76 -22.33
CA GLN A 20 10.75 4.05 -23.00
C GLN A 20 9.69 3.94 -24.10
N LYS A 21 9.75 2.89 -24.94
CA LYS A 21 8.78 2.66 -26.01
C LYS A 21 7.35 2.51 -25.46
N GLU A 22 7.16 1.75 -24.39
CA GLU A 22 5.85 1.57 -23.75
C GLU A 22 5.34 2.86 -23.11
N LEU A 23 6.24 3.71 -22.62
CA LEU A 23 5.89 5.03 -22.08
C LEU A 23 5.34 5.95 -23.17
N PHE A 24 5.98 5.97 -24.35
CA PHE A 24 5.53 6.79 -25.49
C PHE A 24 4.32 6.20 -26.22
N GLN A 25 4.19 4.86 -26.25
CA GLN A 25 3.09 4.14 -26.90
C GLN A 25 2.07 3.64 -25.87
N LYS A 26 1.65 4.52 -24.95
CA LYS A 26 0.72 4.15 -23.89
C LYS A 26 -0.64 3.76 -24.47
N SER A 27 -1.04 2.51 -24.26
CA SER A 27 -2.38 2.01 -24.55
C SER A 27 -2.77 0.93 -23.56
N ASP A 28 -4.06 0.78 -23.28
CA ASP A 28 -4.57 -0.18 -22.30
C ASP A 28 -4.16 -1.63 -22.64
N SER A 29 -4.08 -1.95 -23.93
CA SER A 29 -3.67 -3.28 -24.40
C SER A 29 -2.20 -3.60 -24.09
N ILE A 30 -1.33 -2.59 -24.13
CA ILE A 30 0.11 -2.72 -23.85
C ILE A 30 0.31 -2.78 -22.34
N ASP A 31 -0.34 -1.87 -21.59
CA ASP A 31 -0.22 -1.81 -20.14
C ASP A 31 -0.75 -3.08 -19.46
N SER A 32 -1.88 -3.62 -19.91
CA SER A 32 -2.43 -4.88 -19.37
C SER A 32 -1.48 -6.06 -19.57
N ARG A 33 -0.85 -6.17 -20.76
CA ARG A 33 0.15 -7.21 -21.05
C ARG A 33 1.41 -7.04 -20.22
N LYS A 34 1.87 -5.80 -20.04
CA LYS A 34 3.02 -5.46 -19.20
C LYS A 34 2.80 -5.88 -17.75
N ILE A 35 1.65 -5.51 -17.17
CA ILE A 35 1.28 -5.85 -15.80
C ILE A 35 1.17 -7.37 -15.64
N ALA A 36 0.50 -8.06 -16.58
CA ALA A 36 0.38 -9.52 -16.52
C ALA A 36 1.74 -10.22 -16.59
N ARG A 37 2.67 -9.74 -17.42
CA ARG A 37 4.04 -10.27 -17.51
C ARG A 37 4.80 -10.07 -16.20
N ALA A 38 4.80 -8.85 -15.66
CA ALA A 38 5.51 -8.53 -14.41
C ALA A 38 4.92 -9.31 -13.22
N LEU A 39 3.60 -9.47 -13.17
CA LEU A 39 2.91 -10.29 -12.16
C LEU A 39 3.32 -11.77 -12.27
N ARG A 40 3.34 -12.33 -13.49
CA ARG A 40 3.77 -13.72 -13.74
C ARG A 40 5.24 -13.94 -13.37
N ALA A 41 6.09 -12.95 -13.63
CA ALA A 41 7.52 -12.97 -13.30
C ALA A 41 7.79 -12.79 -11.79
N LYS A 42 6.78 -12.46 -10.98
CA LYS A 42 6.90 -12.11 -9.56
C LYS A 42 7.81 -10.91 -9.30
N GLU A 43 7.90 -10.00 -10.27
CA GLU A 43 8.67 -8.76 -10.19
C GLU A 43 7.92 -7.66 -9.43
N LEU A 44 6.59 -7.79 -9.30
CA LEU A 44 5.74 -6.81 -8.65
C LEU A 44 5.74 -7.00 -7.13
N ILE A 45 6.18 -5.97 -6.41
CA ILE A 45 6.17 -5.95 -4.96
C ILE A 45 4.82 -5.36 -4.47
N PRO A 46 4.02 -6.12 -3.71
CA PRO A 46 2.78 -5.59 -3.17
C PRO A 46 3.05 -4.50 -2.13
N VAL A 47 2.18 -3.48 -2.12
CA VAL A 47 2.15 -2.48 -1.05
C VAL A 47 1.81 -3.18 0.25
N HIS A 48 2.66 -3.00 1.26
CA HIS A 48 2.42 -3.59 2.57
C HIS A 48 1.19 -2.97 3.22
N VAL A 49 0.17 -3.79 3.46
CA VAL A 49 -1.03 -3.42 4.21
C VAL A 49 -0.95 -4.08 5.58
N MET A 50 -1.00 -3.26 6.64
CA MET A 50 -1.00 -3.75 8.01
C MET A 50 -2.28 -4.53 8.31
N SER A 51 -2.16 -5.54 9.19
CA SER A 51 -3.35 -6.24 9.69
C SER A 51 -4.22 -5.29 10.51
N ARG A 52 -5.52 -5.60 10.59
CA ARG A 52 -6.48 -4.84 11.39
C ARG A 52 -6.04 -4.72 12.85
N GLN A 53 -5.55 -5.80 13.43
CA GLN A 53 -5.05 -5.82 14.81
C GLN A 53 -3.87 -4.85 14.99
N THR A 54 -2.89 -4.88 14.06
CA THR A 54 -1.74 -3.95 14.11
C THR A 54 -2.17 -2.49 14.01
N LEU A 55 -3.20 -2.20 13.20
CA LEU A 55 -3.77 -0.85 13.07
C LEU A 55 -4.44 -0.40 14.38
N GLU A 56 -5.23 -1.28 15.00
CA GLU A 56 -5.92 -1.02 16.27
C GLU A 56 -4.91 -0.79 17.41
N ASP A 57 -3.88 -1.63 17.52
CA ASP A 57 -2.81 -1.48 18.51
C ASP A 57 -2.07 -0.14 18.34
N ARG A 58 -1.75 0.22 17.09
CA ARG A 58 -1.11 1.50 16.78
C ARG A 58 -2.01 2.69 17.15
N ALA A 59 -3.31 2.58 16.88
CA ALA A 59 -4.27 3.62 17.23
C ALA A 59 -4.34 3.82 18.75
N LEU A 60 -4.38 2.72 19.51
CA LEU A 60 -4.38 2.76 20.98
C LEU A 60 -3.14 3.46 21.53
N VAL A 61 -1.94 3.06 21.07
CA VAL A 61 -0.67 3.69 21.50
C VAL A 61 -0.65 5.17 21.14
N ARG A 62 -1.08 5.53 19.93
CA ARG A 62 -1.14 6.93 19.48
C ARG A 62 -2.08 7.76 20.36
N THR A 63 -3.27 7.25 20.66
CA THR A 63 -4.25 7.93 21.53
C THR A 63 -3.69 8.12 22.94
N ARG A 64 -3.03 7.10 23.50
CA ARG A 64 -2.37 7.21 24.80
C ARG A 64 -1.31 8.32 24.81
N SER A 65 -0.44 8.36 23.81
CA SER A 65 0.61 9.38 23.73
C SER A 65 0.03 10.79 23.65
N LEU A 66 -1.06 10.97 22.89
CA LEU A 66 -1.76 12.26 22.80
C LEU A 66 -2.36 12.68 24.15
N LEU A 67 -3.04 11.76 24.84
CA LEU A 67 -3.62 12.05 26.16
C LEU A 67 -2.55 12.42 27.20
N VAL A 68 -1.44 11.69 27.23
CA VAL A 68 -0.32 12.02 28.13
C VAL A 68 0.23 13.41 27.82
N GLN A 69 0.43 13.73 26.54
CA GLN A 69 0.88 15.05 26.12
C GLN A 69 -0.08 16.15 26.57
N ASP A 70 -1.38 15.96 26.40
CA ASP A 70 -2.41 16.91 26.82
C ASP A 70 -2.44 17.11 28.34
N ILE A 71 -2.34 16.02 29.13
CA ILE A 71 -2.25 16.09 30.60
C ILE A 71 -0.99 16.83 31.03
N THR A 72 0.16 16.56 30.40
CA THR A 72 1.41 17.26 30.74
C THR A 72 1.33 18.75 30.43
N ARG A 73 0.66 19.13 29.33
CA ARG A 73 0.45 20.54 28.97
C ARG A 73 -0.42 21.25 30.02
N GLN A 74 -1.53 20.65 30.42
CA GLN A 74 -2.45 21.22 31.43
C GLN A 74 -1.82 21.34 32.84
N ARG A 75 -0.83 20.51 33.17
CA ARG A 75 -0.13 20.59 34.47
C ARG A 75 0.92 21.72 34.56
N THR A 76 1.30 22.29 33.43
CA THR A 76 2.35 23.32 33.36
C THR A 76 1.76 24.74 33.33
N GLU A 77 0.44 24.86 33.19
CA GLU A 77 -0.34 26.10 33.41
C GLU A 77 -0.81 26.19 34.87
#